data_AF-A0A2M8WPW8-F1
#
_entry.id   AF-A0A2M8WPW8-F1
#
_cell.length_a   1.000
_cell.length_b   1.000
_cell.length_c   1.000
_cell.angle_alpha   90.00
_cell.angle_beta   90.00
_cell.angle_gamma   90.00
#
_symmetry.space_group_name_H-M   'P 1'
#
loop_
_entity.id
_entity.type
_entity.pdbx_description
1 polymer ?
#
loop_
_entity_poly.entity_id
_entity_poly.type
_entity_poly.pdbx_seq_one_letter_code
_entity_poly.pdbx_strand_id
1 'polypeptide(L)'
;MSANPVSRARLFGSAAIVITTLAALIAAVLSIGPSGLVWAGIIGAVALGYAALSFVLHLSYPDAAEAAWDEQNTVAHRDSLIFGFWAVLWVFLVFLALSLTGRMDPAMAFYWLGPVLGAVPPAHYVVSVLRGRAE
;
A
#
# COMPACT_ATOMS: atom_id res chain seq x y z
N MET A 1 8.48 1.07 -19.93
CA MET A 1 7.31 0.67 -19.13
C MET A 1 6.55 -0.38 -19.90
N SER A 2 6.11 -1.45 -19.23
CA SER A 2 5.33 -2.54 -19.84
C SER A 2 4.13 -2.02 -20.66
N ALA A 3 3.84 -2.66 -21.80
CA ALA A 3 2.65 -2.40 -22.61
C ALA A 3 1.39 -3.08 -22.05
N ASN A 4 1.55 -3.96 -21.07
CA ASN A 4 0.50 -4.78 -20.50
C ASN A 4 -0.44 -3.95 -19.61
N PRO A 5 -1.76 -3.94 -19.90
CA PRO A 5 -2.73 -3.16 -19.15
C PRO A 5 -2.87 -3.61 -17.69
N VAL A 6 -2.72 -4.90 -17.41
CA VAL A 6 -2.81 -5.48 -16.04
C VAL A 6 -1.60 -5.03 -15.21
N SER A 7 -0.40 -5.08 -15.80
CA SER A 7 0.84 -4.61 -15.17
C SER A 7 0.76 -3.11 -14.82
N ARG A 8 0.28 -2.28 -15.75
CA ARG A 8 0.07 -0.85 -15.51
C ARG A 8 -0.95 -0.59 -14.41
N ALA A 9 -2.09 -1.28 -14.43
CA ALA A 9 -3.11 -1.12 -13.41
C ALA A 9 -2.57 -1.48 -12.02
N ARG A 10 -1.77 -2.55 -11.88
CA ARG A 10 -1.14 -2.93 -10.62
C ARG A 10 -0.16 -1.88 -10.11
N LEU A 11 0.70 -1.37 -10.99
CA LEU A 11 1.67 -0.33 -10.64
C LEU A 11 0.98 0.97 -10.22
N PHE A 12 0.04 1.46 -11.03
CA PHE A 12 -0.67 2.71 -10.75
C PHE A 12 -1.61 2.59 -9.55
N GLY A 13 -2.28 1.45 -9.37
CA GLY A 13 -3.09 1.19 -8.19
C GLY A 13 -2.27 1.16 -6.91
N SER A 14 -1.12 0.47 -6.94
CA SER A 14 -0.18 0.46 -5.80
C SER A 14 0.37 1.86 -5.51
N ALA A 15 0.77 2.61 -6.54
CA ALA A 15 1.24 3.98 -6.38
C ALA A 15 0.14 4.91 -5.85
N ALA A 16 -1.11 4.77 -6.31
CA ALA A 16 -2.24 5.56 -5.85
C ALA A 16 -2.48 5.36 -4.35
N ILE A 17 -2.50 4.10 -3.87
CA ILE A 17 -2.65 3.78 -2.44
C ILE A 17 -1.53 4.43 -1.61
N VAL A 18 -0.28 4.34 -2.09
CA VAL A 18 0.88 4.95 -1.42
C VAL A 18 0.74 6.47 -1.36
N ILE A 19 0.43 7.11 -2.49
CA ILE A 19 0.29 8.57 -2.59
C ILE A 19 -0.84 9.07 -1.69
N THR A 20 -2.01 8.43 -1.70
CA THR A 20 -3.16 8.86 -0.89
C THR A 20 -2.90 8.66 0.59
N THR A 21 -2.19 7.59 0.96
CA THR A 21 -1.82 7.34 2.36
C THR A 21 -0.78 8.36 2.83
N LEU A 22 0.26 8.64 2.03
CA LEU A 22 1.26 9.66 2.34
C LEU A 22 0.64 11.06 2.43
N ALA A 23 -0.29 11.40 1.53
CA ALA A 23 -1.00 12.66 1.58
C ALA A 23 -1.82 12.81 2.88
N ALA A 24 -2.50 11.75 3.31
CA ALA A 24 -3.23 11.74 4.58
C ALA A 24 -2.29 11.90 5.79
N LEU A 25 -1.13 11.23 5.78
CA LEU A 25 -0.11 11.35 6.83
C LEU A 25 0.46 12.76 6.91
N ILE A 26 0.84 13.35 5.77
CA ILE A 26 1.36 14.72 5.69
C ILE A 26 0.30 15.72 6.17
N ALA A 27 -0.95 15.56 5.71
CA ALA A 27 -2.07 16.40 6.12
C ALA A 27 -2.29 16.34 7.64
N ALA A 28 -2.26 15.14 8.23
CA ALA A 28 -2.39 14.95 9.68
C ALA A 28 -1.23 15.60 10.47
N VAL A 29 0.01 15.43 10.03
CA VAL A 29 1.19 16.03 10.67
C VAL A 29 1.15 17.55 10.61
N LEU A 30 0.75 18.10 9.47
CA LEU A 30 0.63 19.55 9.28
C LEU A 30 -0.66 20.12 9.87
N SER A 31 -1.55 19.27 10.42
CA SER A 31 -2.87 19.67 10.93
C SER A 31 -3.69 20.45 9.90
N ILE A 32 -3.61 20.05 8.62
CA ILE A 32 -4.33 20.66 7.50
C ILE A 32 -5.32 19.68 6.88
N GLY A 33 -6.41 20.21 6.33
CA GLY A 33 -7.36 19.43 5.53
C GLY A 33 -8.43 18.70 6.35
N PRO A 34 -9.10 17.72 5.74
CA PRO A 34 -10.28 17.09 6.32
C PRO A 34 -9.94 16.11 7.45
N SER A 35 -10.95 15.68 8.19
CA SER A 35 -10.78 14.75 9.31
C SER A 35 -10.19 13.41 8.86
N GLY A 36 -9.59 12.67 9.81
CA GLY A 36 -9.03 11.35 9.56
C GLY A 36 -10.04 10.35 8.97
N LEU A 37 -11.32 10.49 9.33
CA LEU A 37 -12.39 9.64 8.79
C LEU A 37 -12.64 9.88 7.29
N VAL A 38 -12.53 11.14 6.83
CA VAL A 38 -12.61 11.47 5.41
C VAL A 38 -11.42 10.89 4.66
N TRP A 39 -10.21 11.02 5.21
CA TRP A 39 -9.01 10.40 4.61
C TRP A 39 -9.11 8.88 4.56
N ALA A 40 -9.62 8.23 5.60
CA ALA A 40 -9.89 6.80 5.60
C ALA A 40 -10.87 6.41 4.50
N GLY A 41 -11.93 7.21 4.29
CA GLY A 41 -12.88 7.04 3.18
C GLY A 41 -12.22 7.18 1.81
N ILE A 42 -11.35 8.18 1.61
CA ILE A 42 -10.61 8.39 0.36
C ILE A 42 -9.68 7.20 0.07
N ILE A 43 -8.87 6.78 1.05
CA ILE A 43 -7.95 5.65 0.91
C ILE A 43 -8.74 4.36 0.61
N GLY A 44 -9.84 4.13 1.34
CA GLY A 44 -10.73 3.00 1.13
C GLY A 44 -11.34 2.98 -0.27
N ALA A 45 -11.84 4.12 -0.75
CA ALA A 45 -12.40 4.23 -2.10
C ALA A 45 -11.37 3.96 -3.19
N VAL A 46 -10.13 4.44 -3.01
CA VAL A 46 -9.02 4.18 -3.94
C VAL A 46 -8.65 2.70 -3.95
N ALA A 47 -8.56 2.06 -2.78
CA ALA A 47 -8.26 0.64 -2.66
C ALA A 47 -9.36 -0.23 -3.30
N LEU A 48 -10.63 0.08 -3.04
CA LEU A 48 -11.78 -0.64 -3.61
C LEU A 48 -11.87 -0.42 -5.13
N GLY A 49 -11.67 0.81 -5.61
CA GLY A 49 -11.65 1.12 -7.04
C GLY A 49 -10.53 0.39 -7.76
N TYR A 50 -9.33 0.34 -7.16
CA TYR A 50 -8.23 -0.45 -7.69
C TYR A 50 -8.55 -1.96 -7.71
N ALA A 51 -9.12 -2.51 -6.63
CA ALA A 51 -9.50 -3.91 -6.57
C ALA A 51 -10.54 -4.27 -7.66
N ALA A 52 -11.56 -3.43 -7.84
CA ALA A 52 -12.57 -3.60 -8.87
C ALA A 52 -11.97 -3.52 -10.29
N LEU A 53 -11.13 -2.53 -10.55
CA LEU A 53 -10.43 -2.40 -11.85
C LEU A 53 -9.55 -3.61 -12.12
N SER A 54 -8.76 -4.04 -11.13
CA SER A 54 -7.91 -5.22 -11.23
C SER A 54 -8.74 -6.46 -11.56
N PHE A 55 -9.86 -6.67 -10.87
CA PHE A 55 -10.77 -7.77 -11.14
C PHE A 55 -11.31 -7.76 -12.58
N VAL A 56 -11.80 -6.61 -13.06
CA VAL A 56 -12.32 -6.47 -14.43
C VAL A 56 -11.22 -6.76 -15.46
N LEU A 57 -10.00 -6.27 -15.23
CA LEU A 57 -8.87 -6.50 -16.15
C LEU A 57 -8.43 -7.96 -16.19
N HIS A 58 -8.42 -8.67 -15.07
CA HIS A 58 -8.09 -10.11 -15.05
C HIS A 58 -9.13 -10.94 -15.80
N LEU A 59 -10.41 -10.57 -15.74
CA LEU A 59 -11.47 -11.23 -16.51
C LEU A 59 -11.42 -10.90 -18.01
N SER A 60 -11.08 -9.65 -18.35
CA SER A 60 -11.08 -9.17 -19.73
C SER A 60 -9.82 -9.56 -20.51
N TYR A 61 -8.70 -9.76 -19.80
CA TYR A 61 -7.38 -10.03 -20.39
C TYR A 61 -6.64 -11.14 -19.62
N PRO A 62 -7.13 -12.40 -19.64
CA PRO A 62 -6.52 -13.50 -18.88
C PRO A 62 -5.06 -13.78 -19.31
N ASP A 63 -4.76 -13.81 -20.61
CA ASP A 63 -3.40 -14.05 -21.11
C ASP A 63 -2.43 -12.92 -20.71
N ALA A 64 -2.93 -11.69 -20.63
CA ALA A 64 -2.15 -10.56 -20.15
C ALA A 64 -1.96 -10.61 -18.62
N ALA A 65 -2.85 -11.25 -17.86
CA ALA A 65 -2.68 -11.40 -16.42
C ALA A 65 -1.51 -12.32 -16.07
N GLU A 66 -1.33 -13.41 -16.83
CA GLU A 66 -0.19 -14.31 -16.71
C GLU A 66 1.11 -13.59 -17.09
N ALA A 67 1.15 -12.95 -18.26
CA ALA A 67 2.31 -12.17 -18.69
C ALA A 67 2.63 -11.00 -17.72
N ALA A 68 1.64 -10.42 -17.05
CA ALA A 68 1.87 -9.36 -16.06
C ALA A 68 2.58 -9.87 -14.80
N TRP A 69 2.39 -11.14 -14.43
CA TRP A 69 3.14 -11.74 -13.32
C TRP A 69 4.61 -11.95 -13.68
N ASP A 70 4.88 -12.37 -14.90
CA ASP A 70 6.25 -12.51 -15.41
C ASP A 70 6.94 -11.14 -15.52
N GLU A 71 6.25 -10.14 -16.07
CA GLU A 71 6.79 -8.78 -16.23
C GLU A 71 7.02 -8.05 -14.89
N GLN A 72 6.27 -8.41 -13.84
CA GLN A 72 6.30 -7.69 -12.57
C GLN A 72 7.03 -8.42 -11.44
N ASN A 73 7.82 -9.43 -11.78
CA ASN A 73 8.60 -10.28 -10.88
C ASN A 73 7.84 -10.71 -9.62
N THR A 74 7.33 -11.93 -9.66
CA THR A 74 6.74 -12.61 -8.49
C THR A 74 7.63 -12.50 -7.24
N VAL A 75 8.96 -12.44 -7.39
CA VAL A 75 9.90 -12.20 -6.28
C VAL A 75 9.72 -10.80 -5.69
N ALA A 76 9.66 -9.74 -6.50
CA ALA A 76 9.44 -8.38 -6.02
C ALA A 76 8.09 -8.22 -5.29
N HIS A 77 7.04 -8.92 -5.76
CA HIS A 77 5.76 -8.96 -5.06
C HIS A 77 5.89 -9.69 -3.71
N ARG A 78 6.46 -10.89 -3.69
CA ARG A 78 6.66 -11.66 -2.47
C ARG A 78 7.53 -10.91 -1.45
N ASP A 79 8.62 -10.31 -1.89
CA ASP A 79 9.53 -9.54 -1.05
C ASP A 79 8.83 -8.31 -0.46
N SER A 80 7.93 -7.67 -1.21
CA SER A 80 7.12 -6.56 -0.70
C SER A 80 6.21 -6.97 0.45
N LEU A 81 5.65 -8.19 0.41
CA LEU A 81 4.81 -8.74 1.48
C LEU A 81 5.66 -9.08 2.72
N ILE A 82 6.82 -9.72 2.52
CA ILE A 82 7.75 -10.04 3.61
C ILE A 82 8.25 -8.75 4.28
N PHE A 83 8.68 -7.77 3.48
CA PHE A 83 9.11 -6.46 4.00
C PHE A 83 7.98 -5.76 4.75
N GLY A 84 6.77 -5.74 4.18
CA GLY A 84 5.59 -5.16 4.80
C GLY A 84 5.26 -5.81 6.14
N PHE A 85 5.30 -7.15 6.22
CA PHE A 85 5.11 -7.88 7.48
C PHE A 85 6.10 -7.43 8.55
N TRP A 86 7.39 -7.40 8.24
CA TRP A 86 8.42 -7.00 9.21
C TRP A 86 8.28 -5.53 9.61
N ALA A 87 8.00 -4.64 8.67
CA ALA A 87 7.80 -3.22 8.96
C ALA A 87 6.62 -3.00 9.91
N VAL A 88 5.49 -3.66 9.65
CA VAL A 88 4.30 -3.60 10.50
C VAL A 88 4.61 -4.17 11.88
N LEU A 89 5.30 -5.31 11.97
CA LEU A 89 5.68 -5.90 13.24
C LEU A 89 6.55 -4.94 14.07
N TRP A 90 7.56 -4.32 13.47
CA TRP A 90 8.40 -3.34 14.16
C TRP A 90 7.59 -2.15 14.68
N VAL A 91 6.73 -1.57 13.85
CA VAL A 91 5.87 -0.45 14.27
C VAL A 91 4.92 -0.88 15.39
N PHE A 92 4.34 -2.07 15.27
CA PHE A 92 3.48 -2.64 16.31
C PHE A 92 4.21 -2.76 17.65
N LEU A 93 5.43 -3.31 17.67
CA LEU A 93 6.23 -3.46 18.89
C LEU A 93 6.56 -2.10 19.52
N VAL A 94 6.90 -1.09 18.70
CA VAL A 94 7.15 0.28 19.17
C VAL A 94 5.88 0.88 19.78
N PHE A 95 4.75 0.80 19.08
CA PHE A 95 3.48 1.35 19.57
C PHE A 95 2.96 0.61 20.80
N LEU A 96 3.17 -0.70 20.89
CA LEU A 96 2.87 -1.49 22.07
C LEU A 96 3.68 -0.99 23.28
N ALA A 97 5.00 -0.81 23.13
CA ALA A 97 5.85 -0.28 24.19
C ALA A 97 5.44 1.14 24.63
N LEU A 98 5.08 2.00 23.68
CA LEU A 98 4.57 3.35 23.96
C LEU A 98 3.22 3.32 24.69
N SER A 99 2.34 2.38 24.32
CA SER A 99 1.04 2.20 24.97
C SER A 99 1.19 1.68 26.39
N LEU A 100 2.05 0.68 26.61
CA LEU A 100 2.33 0.12 27.93
C LEU A 100 3.00 1.12 28.89
N THR A 101 3.73 2.09 28.35
CA THR A 101 4.37 3.17 29.13
C THR A 101 3.48 4.40 29.31
N GLY A 102 2.23 4.36 28.83
CA GLY A 102 1.28 5.48 28.91
C GLY A 102 1.65 6.69 28.05
N ARG A 103 2.59 6.55 27.11
CA ARG A 103 3.04 7.62 26.21
C ARG A 103 2.17 7.75 24.95
N MET A 104 1.36 6.73 24.66
CA MET A 104 0.45 6.71 23.53
C MET A 104 -0.86 6.04 23.93
N ASP A 105 -1.98 6.61 23.51
CA ASP A 105 -3.28 5.98 23.69
C ASP A 105 -3.39 4.72 22.81
N PRO A 106 -3.88 3.57 23.32
CA PRO A 106 -3.97 2.34 22.54
C PRO A 106 -4.87 2.43 21.30
N ALA A 107 -5.95 3.21 21.34
CA ALA A 107 -6.81 3.39 20.18
C ALA A 107 -6.10 4.23 19.11
N MET A 108 -5.34 5.24 19.54
CA MET A 108 -4.45 6.00 18.65
C MET A 108 -3.37 5.09 18.04
N ALA A 109 -2.72 4.24 18.83
CA ALA A 109 -1.72 3.28 18.35
C ALA A 109 -2.29 2.34 17.29
N PHE A 110 -3.48 1.78 17.52
CA PHE A 110 -4.17 0.95 16.54
C PHE A 110 -4.48 1.72 15.24
N TYR A 111 -4.96 2.96 15.35
CA TYR A 111 -5.26 3.80 14.19
C TYR A 111 -4.02 4.06 13.32
N TRP A 112 -2.88 4.36 13.94
CA TRP A 112 -1.63 4.64 13.21
C TRP A 112 -0.95 3.40 12.62
N LEU A 113 -1.34 2.18 13.01
CA LEU A 113 -0.89 0.96 12.35
C LEU A 113 -1.49 0.79 10.95
N GLY A 114 -2.70 1.32 10.71
CA GLY A 114 -3.43 1.20 9.44
C GLY A 114 -2.62 1.70 8.23
N PRO A 115 -2.07 2.93 8.24
CA PRO A 115 -1.23 3.44 7.17
C PRO A 115 0.00 2.56 6.87
N VAL A 116 0.62 1.99 7.91
CA VAL A 116 1.81 1.14 7.75
C VAL A 116 1.43 -0.18 7.07
N LEU A 117 0.35 -0.80 7.54
CA LEU A 117 -0.24 -2.01 6.93
C LEU A 117 -0.62 -1.78 5.46
N GLY A 118 -1.28 -0.66 5.16
CA GLY A 118 -1.83 -0.38 3.84
C GLY A 118 -0.81 0.10 2.82
N ALA A 119 0.18 0.91 3.21
CA ALA A 119 1.06 1.59 2.26
C ALA A 119 2.48 1.02 2.18
N VAL A 120 3.00 0.35 3.22
CA VAL A 120 4.40 -0.12 3.20
C VAL A 120 4.64 -1.24 2.17
N PRO A 121 3.84 -2.32 2.10
CA PRO A 121 3.99 -3.31 1.03
C PRO A 121 3.92 -2.71 -0.39
N PRO A 122 2.88 -1.93 -0.77
CA PRO A 122 2.82 -1.36 -2.12
C PRO A 122 3.92 -0.33 -2.38
N ALA A 123 4.40 0.42 -1.38
CA ALA A 123 5.54 1.31 -1.54
C ALA A 123 6.82 0.54 -1.88
N HIS A 124 7.10 -0.55 -1.15
CA HIS A 124 8.26 -1.41 -1.43
C HIS A 124 8.14 -2.03 -2.83
N TYR A 125 6.95 -2.51 -3.19
CA TYR A 125 6.68 -3.06 -4.51
C TYR A 125 6.94 -2.06 -5.63
N VAL A 126 6.37 -0.84 -5.55
CA VAL A 126 6.58 0.22 -6.53
C VAL A 126 8.07 0.55 -6.67
N VAL A 127 8.79 0.66 -5.56
CA VAL A 127 10.24 0.94 -5.57
C VAL A 127 11.02 -0.20 -6.23
N SER A 128 10.70 -1.46 -5.93
CA SER A 128 11.37 -2.62 -6.52
C SER A 128 11.16 -2.69 -8.04
N VAL A 129 9.93 -2.45 -8.51
CA VAL A 129 9.60 -2.41 -9.93
C VAL A 129 10.32 -1.26 -10.64
N LEU A 130 10.33 -0.07 -10.04
CA LEU A 130 11.01 1.11 -10.62
C LEU A 130 12.54 0.97 -10.67
N ARG A 131 13.14 0.24 -9.73
CA ARG A 131 14.59 0.00 -9.68
C ARG A 131 15.08 -1.06 -10.67
N GLY A 132 14.18 -1.67 -11.45
CA GLY A 132 14.54 -2.78 -12.33
C GLY A 132 14.99 -4.03 -11.57
N ARG A 133 14.76 -4.11 -10.25
CA ARG A 133 14.97 -5.34 -9.46
C ARG A 133 13.79 -6.30 -9.59
N ALA A 134 13.00 -6.13 -10.65
CA ALA A 134 12.01 -7.08 -11.09
C ALA A 134 12.65 -8.11 -12.04
N GLU A 135 13.88 -8.53 -11.76
CA GLU A 135 14.59 -9.65 -12.38
C GLU A 135 14.84 -10.74 -11.35
#